data_AF-A0A5J4RBJ6-F1
#
_entry.id   AF-A0A5J4RBJ6-F1
#
_cell.length_a   1.000
_cell.length_b   1.000
_cell.length_c   1.000
_cell.angle_alpha   90.00
_cell.angle_beta   90.00
_cell.angle_gamma   90.00
#
_symmetry.space_group_name_H-M   'P 1'
#
loop_
_entity.id
_entity.type
_entity.pdbx_description
1 polymer ?
#
loop_
_entity_poly.entity_id
_entity_poly.type
_entity_poly.pdbx_seq_one_letter_code
_entity_poly.pdbx_strand_id
1 'polypeptide(L)'
;MTSKKKIEKATHNLSDRPYLNIIEVANLTGVSRWTIYRNVIKGIVPAIRLSRRLTLIRRKDIDTLFDDVEPYEILSTGERKPIEDWYTLDDITEKYGILRHWIRKIISAENIPTKKDGTRTLVAKNKIDSYFKKKGFDKTLSNLAEWYTASEITELYGMNTNAVHIFASRYAIPKKRVNGKLYYSKQHIDKLKR
;
A
#
# COMPACT_ATOMS: atom_id res chain seq x y z
N MET A 1 -42.55 6.55 -31.24
CA MET A 1 -42.49 5.77 -29.99
C MET A 1 -42.25 4.31 -30.33
N THR A 2 -40.99 3.87 -30.36
CA THR A 2 -40.61 2.50 -30.75
C THR A 2 -40.61 1.58 -29.53
N SER A 3 -41.65 0.75 -29.43
CA SER A 3 -41.84 -0.26 -28.39
C SER A 3 -40.73 -1.31 -28.42
N LYS A 4 -39.88 -1.33 -27.39
CA LYS A 4 -38.96 -2.45 -27.11
C LYS A 4 -39.80 -3.62 -26.59
N LYS A 5 -40.20 -4.53 -27.48
CA LYS A 5 -40.81 -5.81 -27.12
C LYS A 5 -39.75 -6.65 -26.39
N LYS A 6 -39.78 -6.60 -25.06
CA LYS A 6 -38.95 -7.41 -24.16
C LYS A 6 -39.31 -8.88 -24.42
N ILE A 7 -38.38 -9.63 -25.00
CA ILE A 7 -38.52 -11.08 -25.18
C ILE A 7 -38.49 -11.67 -23.77
N GLU A 8 -39.66 -11.90 -23.18
CA GLU A 8 -39.82 -12.79 -22.05
C GLU A 8 -39.45 -14.19 -22.55
N LYS A 9 -38.17 -14.54 -22.42
CA LYS A 9 -37.71 -15.92 -22.58
C LYS A 9 -38.46 -16.73 -21.54
N ALA A 10 -39.32 -17.64 -22.02
CA ALA A 10 -39.98 -18.65 -21.22
C ALA A 10 -39.00 -19.17 -20.16
N THR A 11 -39.30 -18.88 -18.90
CA THR A 11 -38.65 -19.47 -17.74
C THR A 11 -39.09 -20.93 -17.69
N HIS A 12 -38.57 -21.74 -18.60
CA HIS A 12 -38.55 -23.18 -18.38
C HIS A 12 -37.87 -23.40 -17.03
N ASN A 13 -38.48 -24.22 -16.16
CA ASN A 13 -37.90 -24.63 -14.89
C ASN A 13 -36.46 -25.11 -15.13
N LEU A 14 -35.50 -24.22 -14.83
CA LEU A 14 -34.06 -24.53 -14.88
C LEU A 14 -33.74 -25.68 -13.91
N SER A 15 -34.62 -25.85 -12.92
CA SER A 15 -34.67 -26.91 -11.92
C SER A 15 -34.99 -28.31 -12.44
N ASP A 16 -35.21 -28.55 -13.72
CA ASP A 16 -35.46 -29.92 -14.21
C ASP A 16 -34.39 -30.41 -15.18
N ARG A 17 -33.43 -29.55 -15.55
CA ARG A 17 -32.40 -29.88 -16.54
C ARG A 17 -31.19 -30.58 -15.88
N PRO A 18 -30.74 -31.73 -16.40
CA PRO A 18 -29.59 -32.44 -15.85
C PRO A 18 -28.25 -31.73 -16.11
N TYR A 19 -28.18 -30.93 -17.18
CA TYR A 19 -26.99 -30.18 -17.59
C TYR A 19 -27.33 -28.70 -17.73
N LEU A 20 -26.50 -27.86 -17.14
CA LEU A 20 -26.68 -26.42 -17.09
C LEU A 20 -25.46 -25.71 -17.65
N ASN A 21 -25.67 -24.57 -18.30
CA ASN A 21 -24.56 -23.70 -18.69
C ASN A 21 -24.15 -22.78 -17.52
N ILE A 22 -22.97 -22.14 -17.62
CA ILE A 22 -22.43 -21.25 -16.56
C ILE A 22 -23.42 -20.13 -16.17
N ILE A 23 -24.19 -19.60 -17.12
CA ILE A 23 -25.17 -18.53 -16.87
C ILE A 23 -26.36 -19.08 -16.07
N GLU A 24 -26.85 -20.25 -16.46
CA GLU A 24 -27.95 -20.94 -15.79
C GLU A 24 -27.57 -21.35 -14.37
N VAL A 25 -26.35 -21.87 -14.17
CA VAL A 25 -25.81 -22.18 -12.84
C VAL A 25 -25.69 -20.92 -11.99
N ALA A 26 -25.16 -19.83 -12.54
CA ALA A 26 -25.06 -18.56 -11.84
C ALA A 26 -26.44 -18.03 -11.38
N ASN A 27 -27.45 -18.16 -12.24
CA ASN A 27 -28.82 -17.79 -11.89
C ASN A 27 -29.42 -18.71 -10.83
N LEU A 28 -29.11 -20.02 -10.88
CA LEU A 28 -29.59 -21.02 -9.92
C LEU A 28 -28.98 -20.82 -8.52
N THR A 29 -27.67 -20.56 -8.44
CA THR A 29 -26.97 -20.41 -7.16
C THR A 29 -26.97 -18.97 -6.62
N GLY A 30 -27.50 -18.00 -7.38
CA GLY A 30 -27.49 -16.58 -7.01
C GLY A 30 -26.09 -15.93 -7.01
N VAL A 31 -25.11 -16.56 -7.66
CA VAL A 31 -23.70 -16.13 -7.68
C VAL A 31 -23.36 -15.50 -9.02
N SER A 32 -22.37 -14.59 -9.05
CA SER A 32 -21.93 -14.01 -10.32
C SER A 32 -21.40 -15.08 -11.29
N ARG A 33 -21.71 -14.95 -12.59
CA ARG A 33 -21.17 -15.80 -13.67
C ARG A 33 -19.65 -15.92 -13.62
N TRP A 34 -18.98 -14.84 -13.22
CA TRP A 34 -17.52 -14.80 -13.08
C TRP A 34 -17.00 -15.69 -11.97
N THR A 35 -17.71 -15.78 -10.84
CA THR A 35 -17.33 -16.68 -9.74
C THR A 35 -17.49 -18.14 -10.15
N ILE A 36 -18.60 -18.52 -10.80
CA ILE A 36 -18.77 -19.89 -11.31
C ILE A 36 -17.67 -20.22 -12.33
N TYR A 37 -17.39 -19.32 -13.27
CA TYR A 37 -16.29 -19.49 -14.22
C TYR A 37 -14.93 -19.69 -13.55
N ARG A 38 -14.62 -18.90 -12.51
CA ARG A 38 -13.39 -19.07 -11.71
C ARG A 38 -13.36 -20.41 -10.99
N ASN A 39 -14.47 -20.86 -10.41
CA ASN A 39 -14.56 -22.14 -9.73
C ASN A 39 -14.34 -23.32 -10.68
N VAL A 40 -14.86 -23.24 -11.91
CA VAL A 40 -14.60 -24.22 -12.97
C VAL A 40 -13.11 -24.24 -13.36
N ILE A 41 -12.48 -23.07 -13.53
CA ILE A 41 -11.03 -23.01 -13.84
C ILE A 41 -10.18 -23.59 -12.71
N LYS A 42 -10.57 -23.33 -11.45
CA LYS A 42 -9.90 -23.88 -10.27
C LYS A 42 -10.13 -25.38 -10.07
N GLY A 43 -11.04 -26.00 -10.82
CA GLY A 43 -11.40 -27.40 -10.68
C GLY A 43 -12.33 -27.71 -9.49
N ILE A 44 -12.89 -26.68 -8.83
CA ILE A 44 -13.84 -26.84 -7.72
C ILE A 44 -15.17 -27.39 -8.25
N VAL A 45 -15.63 -26.88 -9.39
CA VAL A 45 -16.88 -27.31 -10.03
C VAL A 45 -16.53 -28.14 -11.26
N PRO A 46 -16.84 -29.45 -11.29
CA PRO A 46 -16.65 -30.28 -12.47
C PRO A 46 -17.47 -29.76 -13.66
N ALA A 47 -16.82 -29.56 -14.81
CA ALA A 47 -17.48 -29.07 -16.01
C ALA A 47 -16.82 -29.62 -17.28
N ILE A 48 -17.62 -29.75 -18.34
CA ILE A 48 -17.15 -30.17 -19.66
C ILE A 48 -17.28 -28.99 -20.62
N ARG A 49 -16.16 -28.65 -21.29
CA ARG A 49 -16.14 -27.62 -22.33
C ARG A 49 -16.41 -28.26 -23.70
N LEU A 50 -17.61 -28.06 -24.24
CA LEU A 50 -18.00 -28.55 -25.56
C LEU A 50 -17.55 -27.62 -26.70
N SER A 51 -17.48 -26.31 -26.44
CA SER A 51 -17.05 -25.30 -27.43
C SER A 51 -16.41 -24.11 -26.74
N ARG A 52 -15.78 -23.20 -27.50
CA ARG A 52 -15.22 -21.94 -26.98
C ARG A 52 -16.25 -21.10 -26.19
N ARG A 53 -17.53 -21.24 -26.52
CA ARG A 53 -18.64 -20.49 -25.89
C ARG A 53 -19.53 -21.33 -25.00
N LEU A 54 -19.32 -22.64 -24.92
CA LEU A 54 -20.24 -23.56 -24.24
C LEU A 54 -19.50 -24.48 -23.28
N THR A 55 -19.80 -24.29 -22.00
CA THR A 55 -19.37 -25.13 -20.89
C THR A 55 -20.63 -25.64 -20.20
N LEU A 56 -20.72 -26.95 -20.03
CA LEU A 56 -21.82 -27.62 -19.34
C LEU A 56 -21.35 -28.14 -17.99
N ILE A 57 -22.20 -27.97 -16.98
CA ILE A 57 -22.03 -28.43 -15.61
C ILE A 57 -23.20 -29.37 -15.32
N ARG A 58 -22.91 -30.54 -14.75
CA ARG A 58 -23.97 -31.44 -14.27
C ARG A 58 -24.56 -30.85 -13.01
N ARG A 59 -25.88 -30.85 -12.92
CA ARG A 59 -26.54 -30.33 -11.73
C ARG A 59 -26.16 -31.10 -10.46
N LYS A 60 -26.13 -32.43 -10.54
CA LYS A 60 -25.75 -33.29 -9.43
C LYS A 60 -24.39 -32.89 -8.83
N ASP A 61 -23.44 -32.53 -9.67
CA ASP A 61 -22.09 -32.13 -9.24
C ASP A 61 -22.08 -30.77 -8.52
N ILE A 62 -23.10 -29.92 -8.72
CA ILE A 62 -23.28 -28.67 -7.95
C ILE A 62 -23.93 -28.99 -6.61
N ASP A 63 -24.97 -29.83 -6.61
CA ASP A 63 -25.68 -30.21 -5.40
C ASP A 63 -24.73 -30.92 -4.42
N THR A 64 -23.84 -31.79 -4.91
CA THR A 64 -22.82 -32.47 -4.10
C THR A 64 -21.83 -31.52 -3.41
N LEU A 65 -21.61 -30.31 -3.93
CA LEU A 65 -20.74 -29.32 -3.27
C LEU A 65 -21.30 -28.83 -1.94
N PHE A 66 -22.62 -28.98 -1.75
CA PHE A 66 -23.30 -28.62 -0.50
C PHE A 66 -23.53 -29.83 0.40
N ASP A 67 -23.30 -31.05 -0.08
CA ASP A 67 -23.40 -32.28 0.72
C ASP A 67 -22.08 -32.54 1.46
N ASP A 68 -20.93 -32.37 0.80
CA ASP A 68 -19.58 -32.59 1.36
C ASP A 68 -18.91 -31.27 1.77
N VAL A 69 -19.51 -30.54 2.72
CA VAL A 69 -19.02 -29.21 3.13
C VAL A 69 -17.91 -29.34 4.17
N GLU A 70 -16.67 -29.09 3.74
CA GLU A 70 -15.59 -28.76 4.68
C GLU A 70 -15.95 -27.50 5.48
N PRO A 71 -15.60 -27.43 6.78
CA PRO A 71 -15.87 -26.25 7.60
C PRO A 71 -15.35 -24.99 6.92
N TYR A 72 -16.17 -23.94 6.89
CA TYR A 72 -15.83 -22.68 6.24
C TYR A 72 -14.49 -22.12 6.78
N GLU A 73 -13.46 -22.11 5.93
CA GLU A 73 -12.18 -21.50 6.26
C GLU A 73 -12.33 -19.98 6.29
N ILE A 74 -12.26 -19.40 7.49
CA ILE A 74 -12.12 -17.97 7.64
C ILE A 74 -10.72 -17.62 7.12
N LEU A 75 -10.64 -16.85 6.03
CA LEU A 75 -9.39 -16.24 5.59
C LEU A 75 -8.85 -15.37 6.74
N SER A 76 -7.92 -15.90 7.53
CA SER A 76 -7.29 -15.11 8.58
C SER A 76 -6.55 -13.95 7.88
N THR A 77 -6.93 -12.73 8.21
CA THR A 77 -6.15 -11.57 7.79
C THR A 77 -4.80 -11.72 8.46
N GLY A 78 -3.75 -12.00 7.67
CA GLY A 78 -2.43 -12.39 8.17
C GLY A 78 -2.03 -11.59 9.41
N GLU A 79 -1.56 -12.29 10.43
CA GLU A 79 -1.23 -11.72 11.74
C GLU A 79 -0.34 -10.50 11.58
N ARG A 80 -0.86 -9.32 11.93
CA ARG A 80 -0.06 -8.10 11.95
C ARG A 80 0.94 -8.26 13.09
N LYS A 81 2.22 -8.43 12.75
CA LYS A 81 3.30 -8.46 13.74
C LYS A 81 3.12 -7.28 14.72
N PRO A 82 3.03 -7.54 16.04
CA PRO A 82 2.87 -6.48 17.02
C PRO A 82 4.02 -5.49 16.90
N ILE A 83 3.68 -4.20 16.92
CA ILE A 83 4.69 -3.13 16.94
C ILE A 83 5.23 -3.08 18.37
N GLU A 84 6.32 -3.80 18.59
CA GLU A 84 6.97 -3.99 19.89
C GLU A 84 7.65 -2.70 20.38
N ASP A 85 8.01 -1.82 19.44
CA ASP A 85 9.03 -0.81 19.66
C ASP A 85 8.60 0.55 19.12
N TRP A 86 8.60 1.57 20.00
CA TRP A 86 8.16 2.93 19.72
C TRP A 86 9.27 3.95 19.95
N TYR A 87 9.42 4.92 19.04
CA TYR A 87 10.23 6.12 19.28
C TYR A 87 9.34 7.31 19.63
N THR A 88 9.82 8.16 20.53
CA THR A 88 9.31 9.53 20.61
C THR A 88 9.83 10.36 19.44
N LEU A 89 9.17 11.49 19.18
CA LEU A 89 9.67 12.44 18.18
C LEU A 89 11.09 12.92 18.51
N ASP A 90 11.44 13.00 19.80
CA ASP A 90 12.76 13.44 20.26
C ASP A 90 13.84 12.41 19.94
N ASP A 91 13.58 11.13 20.21
CA ASP A 91 14.50 10.05 19.84
C ASP A 91 14.80 10.05 18.33
N ILE A 92 13.79 10.34 17.50
CA ILE A 92 13.96 10.45 16.04
C ILE A 92 14.79 11.69 15.69
N THR A 93 14.58 12.82 16.37
CA THR A 93 15.38 14.02 16.14
C THR A 93 16.85 13.82 16.52
N GLU A 94 17.12 13.10 17.61
CA GLU A 94 18.48 12.81 18.07
C GLU A 94 19.17 11.79 17.15
N LYS A 95 18.47 10.72 16.79
CA LYS A 95 19.01 9.65 15.94
C LYS A 95 19.27 10.08 14.50
N TYR A 96 18.38 10.90 13.93
CA TYR A 96 18.44 11.28 12.51
C TYR A 96 18.80 12.75 12.26
N GLY A 97 18.84 13.60 13.29
CA GLY A 97 19.16 15.03 13.15
C GLY A 97 18.09 15.86 12.43
N ILE A 98 16.86 15.35 12.32
CA ILE A 98 15.76 15.97 11.56
C ILE A 98 14.85 16.79 12.49
N LEU A 99 14.30 17.90 12.01
CA LEU A 99 13.34 18.69 12.79
C LEU A 99 12.01 17.96 13.00
N ARG A 100 11.41 18.14 14.19
CA ARG A 100 10.10 17.57 14.57
C ARG A 100 8.99 17.76 13.53
N HIS A 101 8.90 18.94 12.90
CA HIS A 101 7.85 19.21 11.90
C HIS A 101 8.05 18.41 10.60
N TRP A 102 9.30 18.12 10.23
CA TRP A 102 9.63 17.28 9.08
C TRP A 102 9.28 15.82 9.34
N ILE A 103 9.55 15.34 10.56
CA ILE A 103 9.15 13.98 10.98
C ILE A 103 7.63 13.81 10.87
N ARG A 104 6.84 14.81 11.31
CA ARG A 104 5.38 14.78 11.16
C ARG A 104 4.92 14.72 9.70
N LYS A 105 5.58 15.44 8.79
CA LYS A 105 5.29 15.36 7.35
C LYS A 105 5.57 13.96 6.80
N ILE A 106 6.68 13.35 7.21
CA ILE A 106 7.05 11.98 6.81
C ILE A 106 6.01 10.96 7.30
N ILE A 107 5.61 11.07 8.57
CA ILE A 107 4.58 10.19 9.16
C ILE A 107 3.27 10.28 8.36
N SER A 108 2.85 11.50 8.01
CA SER A 108 1.62 11.73 7.25
C SER A 108 1.72 11.24 5.80
N ALA A 109 2.90 11.35 5.17
CA ALA A 109 3.08 10.95 3.77
C ALA A 109 3.15 9.42 3.61
N GLU A 110 3.82 8.73 4.53
CA GLU A 110 4.05 7.28 4.45
C GLU A 110 3.02 6.47 5.27
N ASN A 111 2.03 7.13 5.88
CA ASN A 111 1.04 6.53 6.79
C ASN A 111 1.67 5.66 7.89
N ILE A 112 2.71 6.20 8.54
CA ILE A 112 3.43 5.47 9.59
C ILE A 112 2.53 5.34 10.83
N PRO A 113 2.37 4.13 11.40
CA PRO A 113 1.59 3.94 12.62
C PRO A 113 2.11 4.80 13.76
N THR A 114 1.20 5.53 14.42
CA THR A 114 1.49 6.34 15.60
C THR A 114 0.55 5.98 16.74
N LYS A 115 1.05 6.14 17.97
CA LYS A 115 0.29 6.01 19.21
C LYS A 115 0.47 7.30 20.00
N LYS A 116 -0.59 7.76 20.67
CA LYS A 116 -0.47 8.87 21.62
C LYS A 116 -0.22 8.28 23.02
N ASP A 117 0.77 8.83 23.71
CA ASP A 117 1.07 8.53 25.10
C ASP A 117 1.10 9.85 25.86
N GLY A 118 -0.07 10.22 26.41
CA GLY A 118 -0.33 11.57 26.93
C GLY A 118 -0.09 12.65 25.87
N THR A 119 0.84 13.57 26.17
CA THR A 119 1.23 14.67 25.27
C THR A 119 2.23 14.23 24.19
N ARG A 120 2.87 13.07 24.34
CA ARG A 120 3.92 12.60 23.43
C ARG A 120 3.29 11.74 22.31
N THR A 121 3.84 11.89 21.11
CA THR A 121 3.49 11.03 19.96
C THR A 121 4.58 9.99 19.80
N LEU A 122 4.18 8.72 19.94
CA LEU A 122 5.00 7.55 19.72
C LEU A 122 4.86 7.10 18.26
N VAL A 123 5.98 6.75 17.64
CA VAL A 123 6.07 6.36 16.23
C VAL A 123 6.73 4.98 16.12
N ALA A 124 6.21 4.11 15.26
CA ALA A 124 6.73 2.75 15.11
C ALA A 124 8.21 2.74 14.63
N LYS A 125 9.14 2.19 15.43
CA LYS A 125 10.59 2.18 15.11
C LYS A 125 10.88 1.47 13.79
N ASN A 126 10.30 0.28 13.59
CA ASN A 126 10.55 -0.54 12.40
C ASN A 126 10.20 0.18 11.09
N LYS A 127 9.11 0.94 11.11
CA LYS A 127 8.63 1.66 9.92
C LYS A 127 9.46 2.92 9.65
N ILE A 128 9.82 3.68 10.70
CA ILE A 128 10.64 4.88 10.52
C ILE A 128 12.07 4.53 10.07
N ASP A 129 12.67 3.49 10.68
CA ASP A 129 13.99 3.01 10.29
C ASP A 129 13.99 2.49 8.85
N SER A 130 12.94 1.77 8.44
CA SER A 130 12.79 1.29 7.06
C SER A 130 12.64 2.45 6.07
N TYR A 131 11.90 3.49 6.44
CA TYR A 131 11.75 4.69 5.62
C TYR A 131 13.10 5.37 5.40
N PHE A 132 13.87 5.58 6.46
CA PHE A 132 15.19 6.22 6.38
C PHE A 132 16.20 5.35 5.62
N LYS A 133 16.20 4.04 5.84
CA LYS A 133 17.04 3.10 5.09
C LYS A 133 16.73 3.13 3.59
N LYS A 134 15.45 3.14 3.20
CA LYS A 134 15.02 3.25 1.79
C LYS A 134 15.48 4.55 1.14
N LYS A 135 15.58 5.63 1.91
CA LYS A 135 16.04 6.95 1.45
C LYS A 135 17.57 7.10 1.50
N GLY A 136 18.33 6.08 1.91
CA GLY A 136 19.78 6.14 2.01
C GLY A 136 20.31 6.85 3.26
N PHE A 137 19.44 7.15 4.23
CA PHE A 137 19.87 7.61 5.55
C PHE A 137 20.30 6.41 6.37
N ASP A 138 21.60 6.12 6.34
CA ASP A 138 22.14 5.01 7.11
C ASP A 138 22.37 5.35 8.59
N LYS A 139 22.35 4.31 9.44
CA LYS A 139 22.47 4.38 10.90
C LYS A 139 23.81 4.92 11.40
N THR A 140 24.82 4.94 10.54
CA THR A 140 26.17 5.43 10.86
C THR A 140 26.25 6.94 10.69
N LEU A 141 26.87 7.62 11.66
CA LEU A 141 27.21 9.04 11.77
C LEU A 141 27.75 9.75 10.50
N SER A 142 27.99 9.06 9.39
CA SER A 142 28.44 9.64 8.12
C SER A 142 27.43 10.64 7.53
N ASN A 143 26.12 10.46 7.79
CA ASN A 143 25.09 11.46 7.45
C ASN A 143 24.97 12.62 8.45
N LEU A 144 25.69 12.53 9.58
CA LEU A 144 25.78 13.58 10.60
C LEU A 144 27.08 14.40 10.45
N ALA A 145 28.09 13.90 9.74
CA ALA A 145 29.46 14.38 9.84
C ALA A 145 29.76 15.64 9.02
N GLU A 146 29.04 15.92 7.93
CA GLU A 146 29.37 17.08 7.09
C GLU A 146 28.10 17.85 6.74
N TRP A 147 27.80 18.84 7.58
CA TRP A 147 26.77 19.83 7.31
C TRP A 147 27.43 21.11 6.83
N TYR A 148 26.90 21.70 5.77
CA TYR A 148 27.30 23.05 5.40
C TYR A 148 26.44 24.09 6.13
N THR A 149 27.09 25.15 6.63
CA THR A 149 26.37 26.37 6.98
C THR A 149 25.98 27.14 5.72
N ALA A 150 24.98 28.02 5.83
CA ALA A 150 24.61 28.88 4.71
C ALA A 150 25.81 29.67 4.15
N SER A 151 26.68 30.15 5.04
CA SER A 151 27.92 30.87 4.70
C SER A 151 28.92 30.00 3.92
N GLU A 152 29.15 28.76 4.34
CA GLU A 152 30.04 27.84 3.61
C GLU A 152 29.52 27.54 2.20
N ILE A 153 28.21 27.41 2.01
CA ILE A 153 27.61 27.20 0.68
C ILE A 153 27.82 28.43 -0.21
N THR A 154 27.68 29.63 0.36
CA THR A 154 27.93 30.86 -0.39
C THR A 154 29.38 30.98 -0.85
N GLU A 155 30.33 30.58 -0.01
CA GLU A 155 31.77 30.61 -0.34
C GLU A 155 32.15 29.54 -1.36
N LEU A 156 31.69 28.31 -1.18
CA LEU A 156 32.06 27.18 -2.05
C LEU A 156 31.40 27.26 -3.44
N TYR A 157 30.15 27.71 -3.50
CA TYR A 157 29.34 27.65 -4.72
C TYR A 157 29.00 29.03 -5.30
N GLY A 158 29.53 30.12 -4.71
CA GLY A 158 29.30 31.49 -5.18
C GLY A 158 27.83 31.93 -5.13
N MET A 159 27.01 31.30 -4.29
CA MET A 159 25.58 31.59 -4.20
C MET A 159 25.29 32.76 -3.26
N ASN A 160 24.21 33.52 -3.53
CA ASN A 160 23.64 34.42 -2.54
C ASN A 160 22.94 33.63 -1.42
N THR A 161 22.94 34.15 -0.19
CA THR A 161 22.28 33.54 0.98
C THR A 161 20.82 33.21 0.72
N ASN A 162 20.10 34.11 0.04
CA ASN A 162 18.70 33.90 -0.34
C ASN A 162 18.55 32.78 -1.39
N ALA A 163 19.51 32.66 -2.31
CA ALA A 163 19.54 31.59 -3.30
C ALA A 163 19.76 30.22 -2.64
N VAL A 164 20.59 30.14 -1.59
CA VAL A 164 20.78 28.92 -0.79
C VAL A 164 19.48 28.47 -0.14
N HIS A 165 18.70 29.41 0.42
CA HIS A 165 17.39 29.09 1.03
C HIS A 165 16.38 28.58 0.00
N ILE A 166 16.27 29.25 -1.15
CA ILE A 166 15.37 28.83 -2.25
C ILE A 166 15.81 27.46 -2.79
N PHE A 167 17.10 27.25 -2.99
CA PHE A 167 17.67 25.99 -3.46
C PHE A 167 17.33 24.83 -2.52
N ALA A 168 17.57 25.02 -1.22
CA ALA A 168 17.25 24.00 -0.21
C ALA A 168 15.74 23.70 -0.14
N SER A 169 14.89 24.73 -0.29
CA SER A 169 13.44 24.54 -0.32
C SER A 169 12.98 23.82 -1.59
N ARG A 170 13.54 24.17 -2.75
CA ARG A 170 13.17 23.62 -4.07
C ARG A 170 13.48 22.12 -4.16
N TYR A 171 14.64 21.71 -3.67
CA TYR A 171 15.08 20.31 -3.71
C TYR A 171 14.76 19.54 -2.42
N ALA A 172 13.98 20.16 -1.52
CA ALA A 172 13.59 19.56 -0.24
C ALA A 172 14.78 19.00 0.55
N ILE A 173 15.89 19.75 0.56
CA ILE A 173 17.14 19.35 1.20
C ILE A 173 16.93 19.25 2.72
N PRO A 174 17.37 18.14 3.36
CA PRO A 174 17.34 18.02 4.81
C PRO A 174 18.11 19.17 5.47
N LYS A 175 17.45 19.85 6.41
CA LYS A 175 18.01 20.95 7.19
C LYS A 175 18.02 20.60 8.67
N LYS A 176 19.07 20.98 9.38
CA LYS A 176 19.24 20.83 10.84
C LYS A 176 19.42 22.21 11.46
N ARG A 177 18.88 22.45 12.65
CA ARG A 177 19.09 23.70 13.40
C ARG A 177 19.80 23.37 14.71
N VAL A 178 21.01 23.90 14.90
CA VAL A 178 21.82 23.72 16.13
C VAL A 178 22.28 25.10 16.59
N ASN A 179 22.08 25.43 17.87
CA ASN A 179 22.49 26.71 18.48
C ASN A 179 22.09 27.96 17.65
N GLY A 180 20.86 27.96 17.11
CA GLY A 180 20.34 29.07 16.31
C GLY A 180 20.80 29.13 14.85
N LYS A 181 21.84 28.38 14.46
CA LYS A 181 22.34 28.31 13.08
C LYS A 181 21.66 27.19 12.29
N LEU A 182 21.48 27.43 10.99
CA LEU A 182 20.88 26.49 10.06
C LEU A 182 21.98 25.77 9.26
N TYR A 183 21.83 24.46 9.19
CA TYR A 183 22.78 23.53 8.61
C TYR A 183 22.09 22.73 7.51
N TYR A 184 22.79 22.48 6.41
CA TYR A 184 22.30 21.75 5.25
C TYR A 184 23.13 20.52 4.97
N SER A 185 22.50 19.44 4.50
CA SER A 185 23.20 18.19 4.17
C SER A 185 24.15 18.40 2.98
N LYS A 186 25.47 18.23 3.21
CA LYS A 186 26.50 18.34 2.18
C LYS A 186 26.27 17.38 1.01
N GLN A 187 25.99 16.11 1.28
CA GLN A 187 25.75 15.10 0.25
C GLN A 187 24.65 15.49 -0.75
N HIS A 188 23.57 16.09 -0.25
CA HIS A 188 22.45 16.53 -1.09
C HIS A 188 22.85 17.75 -1.93
N ILE A 189 23.65 18.66 -1.39
CA ILE A 189 24.15 19.84 -2.11
C ILE A 189 25.14 19.41 -3.18
N ASP A 190 26.14 18.61 -2.83
CA ASP A 190 27.20 18.16 -3.75
C ASP A 190 26.60 17.35 -4.91
N LYS A 191 25.59 16.51 -4.66
CA LYS A 191 24.90 15.75 -5.73
C LYS A 191 24.16 16.66 -6.72
N LEU A 192 23.63 17.78 -6.27
CA LEU A 192 22.87 18.72 -7.10
C LEU A 192 23.77 19.77 -7.79
N LYS A 193 25.02 19.88 -7.36
CA LYS A 193 26.00 20.86 -7.84
C LYS A 193 27.22 20.24 -8.53
N ARG A 194 27.22 18.92 -8.71
CA ARG A 194 28.20 18.17 -9.49
C ARG A 194 28.05 18.41 -10.99
#